data_AF-A0A960XPV2-F1
#
_entry.id   AF-A0A960XPV2-F1
#
_cell.length_a   1.000
_cell.length_b   1.000
_cell.length_c   1.000
_cell.angle_alpha   90.00
_cell.angle_beta   90.00
_cell.angle_gamma   90.00
#
_symmetry.space_group_name_H-M   'P 1'
#
loop_
_entity.id
_entity.type
_entity.pdbx_description
1 polymer ?
#
loop_
_entity_poly.entity_id
_entity_poly.type
_entity_poly.pdbx_seq_one_letter_code
_entity_poly.pdbx_strand_id
1 'polypeptide(L)'
;MQWRAAGLFPALCVITTALSAGQPLWQIGAPDGGDREFALAPGGYADFKTDGCLVIGIDDPKRDWPYVHPGPADAWAGSRRH
;
A
#
# COMPACT_ATOMS: atom_id res chain seq x y z
N MET A 1 -25.66 50.05 35.89
CA MET A 1 -26.11 48.68 36.23
C MET A 1 -26.29 47.90 34.93
N GLN A 2 -25.24 47.23 34.45
CA GLN A 2 -25.29 46.25 33.37
C GLN A 2 -24.26 45.16 33.70
N TRP A 3 -24.74 43.94 33.86
CA TRP A 3 -24.00 42.79 34.37
C TRP A 3 -23.32 42.08 33.18
N ARG A 4 -22.03 41.77 33.28
CA ARG A 4 -21.34 40.92 32.31
C ARG A 4 -21.51 39.47 32.78
N ALA A 5 -22.33 38.68 32.08
CA ALA A 5 -22.40 37.24 32.30
C ALA A 5 -21.11 36.59 31.77
N ALA A 6 -20.29 36.05 32.67
CA ALA A 6 -19.14 35.22 32.32
C ALA A 6 -19.67 33.81 31.98
N GLY A 7 -19.82 33.52 30.69
CA GLY A 7 -20.17 32.18 30.21
C GLY A 7 -18.97 31.25 30.36
N LEU A 8 -19.05 30.30 31.29
CA LEU A 8 -18.14 29.16 31.34
C LEU A 8 -18.47 28.24 30.16
N PHE A 9 -17.62 28.20 29.14
CA PHE A 9 -17.69 27.19 28.09
C PHE A 9 -17.05 25.89 28.63
N PRO A 10 -17.78 24.75 28.70
CA PRO A 10 -17.15 23.49 29.04
C PRO A 10 -16.23 23.09 27.90
N ALA A 11 -14.93 23.02 28.17
CA ALA A 11 -13.95 22.47 27.25
C ALA A 11 -14.20 20.97 27.10
N LEU A 12 -14.88 20.57 26.03
CA LEU A 12 -15.04 19.18 25.64
C LEU A 12 -13.67 18.62 25.23
N CYS A 13 -13.05 17.86 26.12
CA CYS A 13 -11.79 17.18 25.85
C CYS A 13 -12.10 15.92 25.01
N VAL A 14 -11.92 16.02 23.70
CA VAL A 14 -11.98 14.84 22.81
C VAL A 14 -10.66 14.10 22.96
N ILE A 15 -10.70 12.92 23.59
CA ILE A 15 -9.56 12.03 23.67
C ILE A 15 -9.49 11.24 22.36
N THR A 16 -8.65 11.68 21.43
CA THR A 16 -8.30 10.89 20.24
C THR A 16 -7.21 9.90 20.62
N THR A 17 -7.56 8.63 20.79
CA THR A 17 -6.57 7.55 20.86
C THR A 17 -5.98 7.33 19.47
N ALA A 18 -4.72 7.71 19.27
CA ALA A 18 -3.98 7.32 18.09
C ALA A 18 -3.75 5.80 18.13
N LEU A 19 -4.21 5.07 17.11
CA LEU A 19 -3.76 3.70 16.89
C LEU A 19 -2.30 3.75 16.48
N SER A 20 -1.40 3.30 17.35
CA SER A 20 -0.02 3.02 16.95
C SER A 20 -0.06 1.75 16.11
N ALA A 21 -0.05 1.90 14.79
CA ALA A 21 0.34 0.79 13.92
C ALA A 21 1.79 0.46 14.28
N GLY A 22 2.03 -0.76 14.74
CA GLY A 22 3.39 -1.23 15.04
C GLY A 22 4.31 -1.05 13.82
N GLN A 23 5.62 -0.93 14.07
CA GLN A 23 6.58 -0.81 12.96
C GLN A 23 6.55 -2.08 12.10
N PRO A 24 6.47 -1.97 10.77
CA PRO A 24 6.46 -3.13 9.89
C PRO A 24 7.79 -3.88 10.01
N LEU A 25 7.73 -5.20 10.13
CA LEU A 25 8.92 -6.05 10.12
C LEU A 25 9.57 -6.09 8.72
N TRP A 26 8.74 -6.00 7.68
CA TRP A 26 9.15 -5.92 6.29
C TRP A 26 8.06 -5.18 5.49
N GLN A 27 8.47 -4.61 4.36
CA GLN A 27 7.59 -3.89 3.44
C GLN A 27 8.15 -4.05 2.01
N ILE A 28 7.26 -4.23 1.03
CA ILE A 28 7.58 -4.24 -0.40
C ILE A 28 6.83 -3.06 -1.02
N GLY A 29 7.55 -2.18 -1.72
CA GLY A 29 7.00 -0.94 -2.28
C GLY A 29 6.57 0.09 -1.23
N ALA A 30 5.92 1.15 -1.68
CA ALA A 30 5.35 2.20 -0.84
C ALA A 30 3.81 2.23 -0.91
N PRO A 31 3.11 2.66 0.17
CA PRO A 31 1.66 2.85 0.14
C PRO A 31 1.28 4.17 -0.55
N ASP A 32 1.79 4.41 -1.75
CA ASP A 32 1.63 5.66 -2.51
C ASP A 32 0.73 5.52 -3.75
N GLY A 33 0.17 4.32 -3.97
CA GLY A 33 -0.68 4.00 -5.11
C GLY A 33 0.08 3.89 -6.45
N GLY A 34 1.41 3.89 -6.42
CA GLY A 34 2.26 3.65 -7.56
C GLY A 34 2.76 2.21 -7.64
N ASP A 35 3.32 1.87 -8.79
CA ASP A 35 3.86 0.55 -9.11
C ASP A 35 5.34 0.58 -9.55
N ARG A 36 5.95 1.77 -9.58
CA ARG A 36 7.31 2.03 -10.11
C ARG A 36 8.45 1.28 -9.40
N GLU A 37 8.15 0.70 -8.25
CA GLU A 37 9.07 -0.08 -7.42
C GLU A 37 9.08 -1.56 -7.79
N PHE A 38 8.19 -1.98 -8.69
CA PHE A 38 8.02 -3.35 -9.13
C PHE A 38 8.52 -3.53 -10.57
N ALA A 39 8.93 -4.75 -10.89
CA ALA A 39 9.35 -5.13 -12.22
C ALA A 39 8.22 -4.92 -13.23
N LEU A 40 8.60 -4.50 -14.44
CA LEU A 40 7.73 -4.39 -15.61
C LEU A 40 6.60 -3.34 -15.50
N ALA A 41 6.54 -2.57 -14.42
CA ALA A 41 5.64 -1.41 -14.36
C ALA A 41 6.00 -0.34 -15.43
N PRO A 42 5.01 0.39 -15.97
CA PRO A 42 3.57 0.24 -15.76
C PRO A 42 2.86 -0.61 -16.84
N GLY A 43 3.61 -1.24 -17.75
CA GLY A 43 3.01 -1.82 -18.98
C GLY A 43 3.71 -3.05 -19.57
N GLY A 44 4.77 -3.55 -18.95
CA GLY A 44 5.56 -4.67 -19.43
C GLY A 44 5.05 -6.04 -18.98
N TYR A 45 3.80 -6.18 -18.52
CA TYR A 45 3.31 -7.43 -17.92
C TYR A 45 3.47 -8.65 -18.85
N ALA A 46 3.42 -8.44 -20.17
CA ALA A 46 3.56 -9.49 -21.17
C ALA A 46 4.97 -10.11 -21.22
N ASP A 47 5.98 -9.42 -20.67
CA ASP A 47 7.38 -9.83 -20.70
C ASP A 47 7.78 -10.71 -19.51
N PHE A 48 6.90 -10.89 -18.52
CA PHE A 48 7.19 -11.75 -17.37
C PHE A 48 7.07 -13.23 -17.78
N LYS A 49 8.09 -14.02 -17.45
CA LYS A 49 8.26 -15.38 -18.00
C LYS A 49 7.99 -16.50 -17.01
N THR A 50 7.92 -16.20 -15.73
CA THR A 50 7.90 -17.18 -14.63
C THR A 50 6.93 -16.72 -13.54
N ASP A 51 6.66 -17.56 -12.54
CA ASP A 51 5.90 -17.12 -11.38
C ASP A 51 6.74 -16.20 -10.48
N GLY A 52 6.09 -15.19 -9.90
CA GLY A 52 6.74 -14.29 -8.97
C GLY A 52 6.94 -14.97 -7.63
N CYS A 53 8.19 -15.10 -7.20
CA CYS A 53 8.56 -15.48 -5.83
C CYS A 53 9.61 -14.48 -5.35
N LEU A 54 9.38 -13.88 -4.18
CA LEU A 54 10.27 -12.89 -3.60
C LEU A 54 10.73 -13.34 -2.22
N VAL A 55 12.05 -13.43 -2.02
CA VAL A 55 12.70 -13.69 -0.75
C VAL A 55 13.21 -12.38 -0.16
N ILE A 56 12.58 -11.95 0.94
CA ILE A 56 12.91 -10.70 1.62
C ILE A 56 14.36 -10.72 2.11
N GLY A 57 15.10 -9.65 1.77
CA GLY A 57 16.51 -9.49 2.12
C GLY A 57 17.49 -10.13 1.13
N ILE A 58 16.99 -10.82 0.09
CA ILE A 58 17.80 -11.40 -0.98
C ILE A 58 17.44 -10.77 -2.32
N ASP A 59 16.16 -10.78 -2.68
CA ASP A 59 15.68 -10.35 -3.99
C ASP A 59 15.38 -8.85 -4.04
N ASP A 60 15.41 -8.27 -5.25
CA ASP A 60 15.08 -6.87 -5.51
C ASP A 60 13.68 -6.77 -6.12
N PRO A 61 12.67 -6.19 -5.43
CA PRO A 61 11.33 -6.01 -5.98
C PRO A 61 11.29 -5.34 -7.36
N LYS A 62 12.24 -4.43 -7.63
CA LYS A 62 12.26 -3.68 -8.90
C LYS A 62 12.62 -4.55 -10.11
N ARG A 63 13.24 -5.71 -9.87
CA ARG A 63 13.65 -6.66 -10.90
C ARG A 63 12.88 -7.98 -10.82
N ASP A 64 12.60 -8.43 -9.60
CA ASP A 64 12.24 -9.81 -9.32
C ASP A 64 10.75 -9.97 -8.94
N TRP A 65 10.02 -8.85 -8.74
CA TRP A 65 8.59 -8.86 -8.40
C TRP A 65 7.74 -8.10 -9.42
N PRO A 66 6.89 -8.77 -10.22
CA PRO A 66 6.10 -8.09 -11.25
C PRO A 66 5.01 -7.22 -10.62
N TYR A 67 4.71 -6.09 -11.27
CA TYR A 67 3.67 -5.17 -10.80
C TYR A 67 2.23 -5.73 -10.89
N VAL A 68 2.04 -6.82 -11.64
CA VAL A 68 0.74 -7.50 -11.80
C VAL A 68 0.94 -9.02 -11.89
N HIS A 69 -0.01 -9.77 -11.32
CA HIS A 69 -0.01 -11.23 -11.27
C HIS A 69 -1.27 -11.80 -11.95
N PRO A 70 -1.33 -11.83 -13.29
CA PRO A 70 -2.49 -12.30 -14.01
C PRO A 70 -2.69 -13.81 -13.83
N GLY A 71 -3.91 -14.22 -13.51
CA GLY A 71 -4.30 -15.62 -13.39
C GLY A 71 -5.11 -16.13 -14.59
N PRO A 72 -5.60 -17.38 -14.51
CA PRO A 72 -6.40 -17.98 -15.59
C PRO A 72 -7.68 -17.20 -15.93
N ALA A 73 -8.24 -16.46 -14.97
CA ALA A 73 -9.43 -15.63 -15.19
C ALA A 73 -9.13 -14.32 -15.93
N ASP A 74 -7.87 -13.92 -16.06
CA ASP A 74 -7.46 -12.65 -16.66
C ASP A 74 -7.32 -12.80 -18.19
N ALA A 75 -8.46 -12.77 -18.88
CA ALA A 75 -8.52 -12.87 -20.34
C ALA A 75 -7.71 -11.76 -21.03
N TRP A 76 -7.66 -10.57 -20.43
CA TRP A 76 -6.87 -9.44 -20.92
C TRP A 76 -5.36 -9.72 -20.92
N ALA A 77 -4.90 -10.68 -20.11
CA ALA A 77 -3.51 -11.13 -20.00
C ALA A 77 -3.27 -12.54 -20.57
N GLY A 78 -4.24 -13.10 -21.30
CA GLY A 78 -4.11 -14.38 -21.98
C GLY A 78 -4.44 -15.62 -21.13
N SER A 79 -5.09 -15.46 -19.96
CA SER A 79 -5.65 -16.58 -19.17
C SER A 79 -4.66 -17.70 -18.85
N ARG A 80 -3.39 -17.34 -18.58
CA ARG A 80 -2.34 -18.31 -18.26
C ARG A 80 -2.41 -18.71 -16.79
N ARG A 81 -1.93 -19.91 -16.49
CA ARG A 81 -1.69 -20.31 -15.11
C ARG A 81 -0.45 -19.58 -14.61
N HIS A 82 -0.62 -18.88 -13.49
CA HIS A 82 0.46 -18.62 -12.53
C HIS A 82 0.65 -19.94 -11.78
#